data_AF-A0A1D9CJP8-F1
#
_entry.id   AF-A0A1D9CJP8-F1
#
_cell.length_a   1.000
_cell.length_b   1.000
_cell.length_c   1.000
_cell.angle_alpha   90.00
_cell.angle_beta   90.00
_cell.angle_gamma   90.00
#
_symmetry.space_group_name_H-M   'P 1'
#
loop_
_entity.id
_entity.type
_entity.pdbx_description
1 polymer ?
#
loop_
_entity_poly.entity_id
_entity_poly.type
_entity_poly.pdbx_seq_one_letter_code
_entity_poly.pdbx_strand_id
1 'polypeptide(L)' 'NFTIHGLWPDKEGQQLLQYCKAKPTFNKVRDKMLDDLGLAWIQFKIHQENGQKEQPLWNYQYLKHGSCC' A
#
# COMPACT_ATOMS: atom_id res chain seq x y z
N ASN A 1 -2.21 -15.90 -11.79
CA ASN A 1 -2.55 -15.66 -10.37
C ASN A 1 -2.96 -14.22 -10.20
N PHE A 2 -3.91 -13.94 -9.30
CA PHE A 2 -4.25 -12.58 -8.90
C PHE A 2 -3.17 -12.00 -7.98
N THR A 3 -3.05 -10.66 -7.97
CA THR A 3 -2.22 -9.91 -7.03
C THR A 3 -3.05 -8.82 -6.38
N ILE A 4 -2.60 -8.36 -5.21
CA ILE A 4 -3.26 -7.28 -4.49
C ILE A 4 -3.00 -5.96 -5.22
N HIS A 5 -4.06 -5.17 -5.43
CA HIS A 5 -3.93 -3.78 -5.84
C HIS A 5 -3.94 -2.84 -4.63
N GLY A 6 -4.90 -3.04 -3.73
CA GLY A 6 -5.02 -2.35 -2.45
C GLY A 6 -6.18 -2.86 -1.60
N LEU A 7 -6.20 -2.43 -0.35
CA LEU A 7 -7.32 -2.58 0.58
C LEU A 7 -7.81 -1.20 0.95
N TRP A 8 -9.05 -0.88 0.60
CA TRP A 8 -9.57 0.49 0.64
C TRP A 8 -10.76 0.55 1.59
N PRO A 9 -10.59 1.12 2.81
CA PRO A 9 -11.71 1.51 3.63
C PRO A 9 -12.56 2.51 2.85
N ASP A 10 -13.88 2.31 2.85
CA ASP A 10 -14.80 3.21 2.17
C ASP A 10 -16.18 3.20 2.84
N LYS A 11 -17.06 4.07 2.35
CA LYS A 11 -18.46 4.18 2.78
C LYS A 11 -19.38 4.21 1.57
N GLU A 12 -20.62 3.77 1.74
CA GLU A 12 -21.63 3.94 0.71
C GLU A 12 -21.86 5.43 0.41
N GLY A 13 -21.89 5.79 -0.88
CA GLY A 13 -22.09 7.15 -1.34
C GLY A 13 -21.20 7.51 -2.54
N GLN A 14 -21.23 8.79 -2.92
CA GLN A 14 -20.47 9.28 -4.09
C GLN A 14 -19.02 9.65 -3.76
N GLN A 15 -18.69 9.86 -2.48
CA GLN A 15 -17.35 10.28 -2.06
C GLN A 15 -16.55 9.13 -1.50
N LEU A 16 -15.42 8.86 -2.16
CA LEU A 16 -14.42 7.89 -1.70
C LEU A 16 -13.74 8.38 -0.42
N LEU A 17 -13.60 7.48 0.55
CA LEU A 17 -12.79 7.74 1.74
C LEU A 17 -11.29 7.58 1.41
N GLN A 18 -10.55 8.68 1.49
CA GLN A 18 -9.12 8.71 1.20
C GLN A 18 -8.43 9.88 1.91
N TYR A 19 -7.14 9.72 2.23
CA TYR A 19 -6.28 10.69 2.90
C TYR A 19 -6.84 11.19 4.25
N CYS A 20 -7.30 10.26 5.08
CA CYS A 20 -7.86 10.58 6.39
C CYS A 20 -6.80 11.17 7.33
N LYS A 21 -7.27 11.94 8.33
CA LYS A 21 -6.42 12.60 9.33
C LYS A 21 -6.49 11.86 10.68
N ALA A 22 -5.41 11.81 11.45
CA ALA A 22 -4.08 12.36 11.16
C ALA A 22 -3.32 11.51 10.12
N LYS A 23 -2.43 12.15 9.34
CA LYS A 23 -1.62 11.44 8.34
C LYS A 23 -0.67 10.46 9.06
N PRO A 24 -0.75 9.14 8.81
CA PRO A 24 0.10 8.19 9.49
C PRO A 24 1.54 8.24 8.95
N THR A 25 2.49 7.74 9.74
CA THR A 25 3.87 7.53 9.30
C THR A 25 4.01 6.13 8.72
N PHE A 26 4.44 6.03 7.46
CA PHE A 26 4.75 4.74 6.85
C PHE A 26 6.12 4.25 7.31
N ASN A 27 6.16 3.08 7.94
CA ASN A 27 7.40 2.38 8.25
C ASN A 27 7.67 1.34 7.17
N LYS A 28 8.89 1.35 6.61
CA LYS A 28 9.28 0.37 5.59
C LYS A 28 9.14 -1.05 6.14
N VAL A 29 8.48 -1.90 5.35
CA VAL A 29 8.31 -3.33 5.60
C VAL A 29 9.65 -4.04 5.46
N ARG A 30 9.91 -5.04 6.29
CA ARG A 30 11.16 -5.81 6.32
C ARG A 30 10.88 -7.29 6.52
N ASP A 31 11.95 -8.09 6.45
CA ASP A 31 11.95 -9.52 6.76
C ASP A 31 10.90 -10.29 5.96
N LYS A 32 10.31 -11.34 6.55
CA LYS A 32 9.32 -12.19 5.88
C LYS A 32 8.18 -11.40 5.22
N MET A 33 7.76 -10.29 5.82
CA MET A 33 6.66 -9.50 5.28
C MET A 33 7.06 -8.80 3.96
N LEU A 34 8.34 -8.44 3.79
CA LEU A 34 8.84 -7.89 2.52
C LEU A 34 8.76 -8.93 1.41
N ASP A 35 9.14 -10.17 1.71
CA ASP A 35 9.11 -11.28 0.74
C ASP A 35 7.66 -11.66 0.38
N ASP A 36 6.78 -11.77 1.39
CA ASP A 36 5.36 -12.08 1.20
C ASP A 36 4.67 -11.02 0.32
N LEU A 37 4.89 -9.73 0.61
CA LEU A 37 4.34 -8.64 -0.20
C LEU A 37 4.99 -8.55 -1.58
N GLY A 38 6.27 -8.91 -1.71
CA GLY A 38 6.99 -8.96 -2.97
C GLY A 38 6.39 -9.97 -3.97
N LEU A 39 5.65 -10.97 -3.49
CA LEU A 39 4.94 -11.96 -4.31
C LEU A 39 3.44 -11.68 -4.42
N ALA A 40 2.78 -11.32 -3.32
CA ALA A 40 1.32 -11.16 -3.27
C ALA A 40 0.84 -9.76 -3.67
N TRP A 41 1.64 -8.72 -3.44
CA TRP A 41 1.32 -7.31 -3.70
C TRP A 41 2.41 -6.64 -4.56
N ILE A 42 2.68 -7.26 -5.71
CA ILE A 42 3.74 -6.89 -6.65
C ILE A 42 3.59 -5.44 -7.13
N GLN A 43 4.70 -4.71 -7.15
CA GLN A 43 4.76 -3.33 -7.58
C GLN A 43 5.10 -3.22 -9.08
N PHE A 44 4.22 -3.72 -9.97
CA PHE A 44 4.49 -3.90 -11.41
C PHE A 44 5.06 -2.69 -12.18
N LYS A 45 4.79 -1.47 -11.73
CA LYS A 45 5.26 -0.22 -12.37
C LYS A 45 6.65 0.21 -11.91
N ILE A 46 7.27 -0.50 -10.97
CA ILE A 46 8.54 -0.14 -10.34
C ILE A 46 9.50 -1.31 -10.49
N HIS A 47 10.77 -1.03 -10.79
CA HIS A 47 11.82 -2.05 -10.82
C HIS A 47 11.89 -2.77 -9.47
N GLN A 48 12.05 -4.09 -9.46
CA GLN A 48 11.94 -4.91 -8.24
C GLN A 48 12.86 -4.40 -7.11
N GLU A 49 14.12 -4.09 -7.41
CA GLU A 49 15.07 -3.56 -6.42
C GLU A 49 14.60 -2.24 -5.80
N ASN A 50 14.08 -1.33 -6.63
CA ASN A 50 13.51 -0.06 -6.16
C ASN A 50 12.21 -0.29 -5.38
N GLY A 51 11.40 -1.27 -5.80
CA GLY A 51 10.18 -1.67 -5.11
C GLY A 51 10.47 -2.18 -3.71
N GLN A 52 11.47 -3.04 -3.54
CA GLN A 52 11.86 -3.58 -2.25
C GLN A 52 12.52 -2.51 -1.35
N LYS A 53 13.41 -1.68 -1.93
CA LYS A 53 14.16 -0.67 -1.19
C LYS A 53 13.30 0.53 -0.78
N GLU A 54 12.54 1.09 -1.71
CA GLU A 54 11.78 2.34 -1.49
C GLU A 54 10.30 2.14 -1.19
N GLN A 55 9.74 0.98 -1.57
CA GLN A 55 8.35 0.60 -1.29
C GLN A 55 7.30 1.65 -1.70
N PRO A 56 7.44 2.31 -2.88
CA PRO A 56 6.64 3.47 -3.20
C PRO A 56 5.15 3.15 -3.38
N LEU A 57 4.78 1.96 -3.89
CA LEU A 57 3.37 1.58 -4.02
C LEU A 57 2.74 1.40 -2.63
N TRP A 58 3.41 0.66 -1.74
CA TRP A 58 2.87 0.35 -0.42
C TRP A 58 2.75 1.60 0.44
N ASN A 59 3.76 2.48 0.39
CA ASN A 59 3.69 3.79 1.03
C ASN A 59 2.50 4.62 0.52
N TYR A 60 2.33 4.70 -0.82
CA TYR A 60 1.21 5.43 -1.41
C TYR A 60 -0.15 4.86 -0.98
N GLN A 61 -0.33 3.54 -1.05
CA GLN A 61 -1.58 2.87 -0.68
C GLN A 61 -1.88 3.03 0.82
N TYR A 62 -0.86 2.92 1.69
CA TYR A 62 -1.00 3.13 3.12
C TYR A 62 -1.39 4.57 3.46
N LEU A 63 -0.72 5.57 2.88
CA LEU A 63 -1.03 6.97 3.14
C LEU A 63 -2.41 7.39 2.60
N LYS A 64 -2.80 6.87 1.43
CA LYS A 64 -4.08 7.22 0.78
C LYS A 64 -5.26 6.49 1.38
N HIS A 65 -5.14 5.19 1.60
CA HIS A 65 -6.27 4.33 1.99
C HIS A 65 -6.11 3.77 3.40
N GLY A 66 -4.91 3.32 3.77
CA GLY A 66 -4.62 2.83 5.13
C GLY A 66 -4.71 3.92 6.22
N SER A 67 -4.71 5.20 5.86
CA SER A 67 -4.95 6.30 6.81
C SER A 67 -6.39 6.33 7.35
N CYS A 68 -7.31 5.61 6.72
CA CYS A 68 -8.74 5.65 6.99
C CYS A 68 -9.26 4.48 7.83
N CYS A 69 -8.38 3.73 8.52
CA CYS A 69 -8.74 2.63 9.42
C CYS A 69 -7.96 2.68 10.73
#